data_AF-A0A699VY23-F1
#
_entry.id   AF-A0A699VY23-F1
#
_cell.length_a   1.000
_cell.length_b   1.000
_cell.length_c   1.000
_cell.angle_alpha   90.00
_cell.angle_beta   90.00
_cell.angle_gamma   90.00
#
_symmetry.space_group_name_H-M   'P 1'
#
loop_
_entity.id
_entity.type
_entity.pdbx_description
1 polymer ?
#
loop_
_entity_poly.entity_id
_entity_poly.type
_entity_poly.pdbx_seq_one_letter_code
_entity_poly.pdbx_strand_id
1 'polypeptide(L)' 'MPLEGVHIDDTLQFMEEPVKIMEREIKRLKRSRIPLVKVHWNPRWGPEFTCEREDSFKKKYPHLFTNRTSS' A
#
# COMPACT_ATOMS: atom_id res chain seq x y z
N MET A 1 12.09 -39.73 -13.49
CA MET A 1 11.82 -38.76 -12.42
C MET A 1 11.01 -37.62 -13.02
N PRO A 2 9.69 -37.53 -12.79
CA PRO A 2 8.92 -36.39 -13.27
C PRO A 2 9.19 -35.20 -12.33
N LEU A 3 9.57 -34.06 -12.90
CA LEU A 3 9.78 -32.80 -12.17
C LEU A 3 8.48 -32.43 -11.45
N GLU A 4 8.50 -32.37 -10.11
CA GLU A 4 7.39 -31.83 -9.33
C GLU A 4 7.03 -30.43 -9.87
N GLY A 5 5.90 -30.36 -10.58
CA GLY A 5 5.31 -29.11 -11.00
C GLY A 5 4.97 -28.30 -9.76
N VAL A 6 5.64 -27.17 -9.59
CA VAL A 6 5.21 -26.13 -8.65
C VAL A 6 3.81 -25.70 -9.08
N HIS A 7 2.81 -26.16 -8.32
CA HIS A 7 1.44 -25.68 -8.44
C HIS A 7 1.40 -24.30 -7.79
N ILE A 8 1.61 -23.26 -8.60
CA ILE A 8 1.30 -21.90 -8.19
C ILE A 8 -0.21 -21.82 -8.28
N ASP A 9 -0.86 -21.81 -7.13
CA ASP A 9 -2.30 -21.60 -7.03
C ASP A 9 -2.60 -20.20 -7.58
N ASP A 10 -3.03 -20.12 -8.85
CA ASP A 10 -3.39 -18.88 -9.57
C ASP A 10 -4.57 -18.13 -8.92
N THR A 11 -5.12 -18.65 -7.82
CA THR A 11 -6.18 -18.08 -6.99
C THR A 11 -5.71 -17.44 -5.70
N LEU A 12 -4.40 -17.37 -5.41
CA LEU A 12 -3.91 -16.43 -4.41
C LEU A 12 -4.10 -15.00 -4.96
N GLN A 13 -5.27 -14.41 -4.69
CA GLN A 13 -5.36 -12.97 -4.52
C GLN A 13 -4.40 -12.60 -3.39
N PHE A 14 -3.13 -12.39 -3.74
CA PHE A 14 -2.13 -11.88 -2.82
C PHE A 14 -2.64 -10.52 -2.36
N MET A 15 -3.32 -10.48 -1.22
CA MET A 15 -3.63 -9.23 -0.54
C MET A 15 -2.29 -8.68 -0.09
N GLU A 16 -1.68 -7.87 -0.96
CA GLU A 16 -0.53 -7.06 -0.60
C GLU A 16 -0.88 -6.31 0.68
N GLU A 17 -0.19 -6.65 1.77
CA GLU A 17 -0.43 -6.01 3.05
C GLU A 17 0.41 -4.73 3.11
N PRO A 18 -0.21 -3.55 3.31
CA PRO A 18 0.53 -2.31 3.42
C PRO A 18 1.31 -2.29 4.73
N VAL A 19 2.64 -2.18 4.63
CA VAL A 19 3.53 -2.22 5.79
C VAL A 19 3.54 -0.88 6.51
N LYS A 20 3.70 0.21 5.76
CA LYS A 20 3.78 1.56 6.33
C LYS A 20 3.51 2.63 5.29
N ILE A 21 3.02 3.78 5.77
CA ILE A 21 2.99 5.01 4.99
C ILE A 21 4.38 5.63 5.06
N MET A 22 5.02 5.79 3.90
CA MET A 22 6.36 6.34 3.79
C MET A 22 6.37 7.86 3.70
N GLU A 23 5.43 8.42 2.94
CA GLU A 23 5.38 9.84 2.67
C GLU A 23 3.94 10.30 2.51
N ARG A 24 3.70 11.58 2.76
CA ARG A 24 2.43 12.24 2.46
C ARG A 24 2.71 13.44 1.57
N GLU A 25 2.07 13.47 0.40
CA GLU A 25 2.18 14.56 -0.55
C GLU A 25 0.80 15.19 -0.77
N ILE A 26 0.76 16.48 -1.10
CA ILE A 26 -0.49 17.15 -1.51
C ILE A 26 -0.34 17.56 -2.96
N LYS A 27 -1.05 16.88 -3.86
CA LYS A 27 -1.11 17.30 -5.27
C LYS A 27 -2.09 18.45 -5.42
N ARG A 28 -1.57 19.60 -5.88
CA ARG A 28 -2.36 20.78 -6.22
C ARG A 28 -2.80 20.68 -7.67
N LEU A 29 -4.10 20.66 -7.88
CA LEU A 29 -4.74 20.81 -9.19
C LEU A 29 -5.25 22.25 -9.34
N LYS A 30 -5.71 22.61 -10.55
CA LYS A 30 -6.20 23.97 -10.86
C LYS A 30 -7.26 24.50 -9.89
N ARG A 31 -8.10 23.62 -9.32
CA ARG A 31 -9.21 23.99 -8.42
C ARG A 31 -9.26 23.21 -7.11
N SER A 32 -8.33 22.28 -6.87
CA SER A 32 -8.41 21.38 -5.72
C SER A 32 -7.04 20.95 -5.22
N ARG A 33 -7.03 20.39 -4.01
CA ARG A 33 -5.85 19.80 -3.38
C ARG A 33 -6.20 18.39 -2.98
N ILE A 34 -5.39 17.42 -3.40
CA ILE A 34 -5.62 16.00 -3.14
C ILE A 34 -4.45 15.49 -2.30
N PRO A 35 -4.68 15.16 -1.01
CA PRO A 35 -3.68 14.47 -0.20
C PRO A 35 -3.51 13.04 -0.70
N LEU A 36 -2.26 12.67 -0.98
CA LEU A 36 -1.86 11.32 -1.32
C LEU A 36 -0.87 10.80 -0.28
N VAL A 37 -0.84 9.48 -0.12
CA VAL A 37 0.11 8.78 0.72
C VAL A 37 0.91 7.81 -0.13
N LYS A 38 2.23 7.85 0.03
CA LYS A 38 3.11 6.83 -0.54
C LYS A 38 3.15 5.65 0.42
N VAL A 39 2.75 4.49 -0.05
CA VAL A 39 2.61 3.28 0.76
C VAL A 39 3.73 2.31 0.37
N HIS A 40 4.41 1.75 1.36
CA HIS A 40 5.31 0.62 1.19
C HIS A 40 4.55 -0.66 1.46
N TRP A 41 4.54 -1.56 0.48
CA TRP A 41 3.86 -2.86 0.56
C TRP A 41 4.81 -3.94 1.06
N ASN A 42 4.25 -5.07 1.50
CA ASN A 42 5.05 -6.19 1.97
C ASN A 42 5.90 -6.74 0.80
N PRO A 43 7.24 -6.73 0.91
CA PRO A 43 8.14 -6.91 -0.23
C PRO A 43 8.28 -8.36 -0.70
N ARG A 44 7.23 -9.20 -0.61
CA ARG A 44 7.28 -10.59 -1.09
C ARG A 44 7.65 -10.69 -2.58
N TRP A 45 7.41 -9.62 -3.35
CA TRP A 45 7.68 -9.55 -4.78
C TRP A 45 8.67 -8.43 -5.18
N GLY A 46 9.25 -7.73 -4.20
CA GLY A 46 10.15 -6.61 -4.42
C GLY A 46 9.71 -5.32 -3.70
N PRO A 47 10.51 -4.24 -3.78
CA PRO A 47 10.17 -2.96 -3.17
C PRO A 47 9.05 -2.28 -3.97
N GLU A 48 7.81 -2.61 -3.65
CA GLU A 48 6.62 -2.01 -4.25
C GLU A 48 6.18 -0.77 -3.48
N PHE A 49 6.05 0.33 -4.22
CA PHE A 49 5.54 1.59 -3.70
C PHE A 49 4.42 2.09 -4.59
N THR A 50 3.27 2.39 -3.99
CA THR A 50 2.16 3.04 -4.69
C THR A 50 1.80 4.35 -4.02
N CYS A 51 1.26 5.29 -4.79
CA CYS A 51 0.69 6.53 -4.27
C CYS A 51 -0.83 6.41 -4.29
N GLU A 52 -1.43 6.36 -3.10
CA GLU A 52 -2.87 6.20 -2.91
C GLU A 52 -3.49 7.49 -2.37
N ARG A 53 -4.79 7.69 -2.58
CA ARG A 53 -5.49 8.81 -1.95
C ARG A 53 -5.63 8.59 -0.45
N GLU A 54 -5.27 9.60 0.34
CA GLU A 54 -5.24 9.48 1.80
C GLU A 54 -6.62 9.14 2.38
N ASP A 55 -7.68 9.74 1.86
CA ASP A 55 -9.06 9.55 2.33
C ASP A 55 -9.55 8.11 2.16
N SER A 56 -9.35 7.54 0.96
CA SER A 56 -9.67 6.14 0.67
C SER A 56 -8.79 5.18 1.46
N PHE A 57 -7.48 5.47 1.51
CA PHE A 57 -6.52 4.59 2.17
C PHE A 57 -6.74 4.53 3.68
N LYS A 58 -7.07 5.67 4.31
CA LYS A 58 -7.41 5.74 5.73
C LYS A 58 -8.67 4.97 6.10
N LYS A 59 -9.66 4.89 5.21
CA LYS A 59 -10.85 4.06 5.43
C LYS A 59 -10.51 2.57 5.42
N LYS A 60 -9.61 2.14 4.54
CA LYS A 60 -9.21 0.73 4.39
C LYS A 60 -8.21 0.27 5.45
N TYR A 61 -7.25 1.13 5.80
CA TYR A 61 -6.17 0.83 6.75
C TYR A 61 -6.01 1.93 7.81
N PRO A 62 -7.02 2.14 8.67
CA PRO A 62 -7.00 3.23 9.66
C PRO A 62 -5.82 3.09 10.64
N HIS A 63 -5.42 1.87 10.98
CA HIS A 63 -4.33 1.59 11.91
C HIS A 63 -2.99 2.19 11.47
N LEU A 64 -2.72 2.27 10.15
CA LEU A 64 -1.49 2.89 9.61
C LEU A 64 -1.42 4.40 9.84
N PHE A 65 -2.53 5.05 10.23
CA PHE A 65 -2.59 6.47 10.52
C PHE A 65 -2.57 6.80 12.02
N THR A 66 -2.63 5.80 12.90
CA THR A 66 -2.80 5.99 14.35
C THR A 66 -1.49 6.29 15.09
N ASN A 67 -0.33 5.86 14.58
CA ASN A 67 0.97 6.00 15.27
C ASN A 67 1.62 7.40 15.16
N ARG A 68 0.83 8.45 14.87
CA ARG A 68 1.33 9.83 14.72
C ARG A 68 0.75 10.81 15.75
N THR A 69 0.34 10.32 16.91
CA THR A 69 0.33 11.12 18.13
C THR A 69 1.78 11.37 18.52
N SER A 70 2.28 12.54 18.12
CA SER A 70 3.55 13.09 18.60
C SER A 70 3.51 13.19 20.12
N SER A 71 4.57 12.72 20.79
CA SER A 71 5.09 13.43 21.97
C SER A 71 5.75 14.73 21.53
#